data_AF-A0A1Z4GJJ0-F1
#
_entry.id   AF-A0A1Z4GJJ0-F1
#
_cell.length_a   1.000
_cell.length_b   1.000
_cell.length_c   1.000
_cell.angle_alpha   90.00
_cell.angle_beta   90.00
_cell.angle_gamma   90.00
#
_symmetry.space_group_name_H-M   'P 1'
#
loop_
_entity.id
_entity.type
_entity.pdbx_description
1 polymer ?
#
loop_
_entity_poly.entity_id
_entity_poly.type
_entity_poly.pdbx_seq_one_letter_code
_entity_poly.pdbx_strand_id
1 'polypeptide(L)'
;MDAEQLKRSYAAGERYFPAANLSRARLISAYLPGINLWGADLSQANLAKAKLWGADLSQANLAQANLTRANLCGVKLKEANLRGAKLNFTKLYGADLSGAYYDESTHFSRGFDPEKNNMRKF
;
A
#
# COMPACT_ATOMS: atom_id res chain seq x y z
N MET A 1 -13.60 2.35 -10.38
CA MET A 1 -14.05 1.41 -9.32
C MET A 1 -13.96 2.16 -8.01
N ASP A 2 -14.98 2.09 -7.15
CA ASP A 2 -14.90 2.70 -5.80
C ASP A 2 -14.54 1.66 -4.72
N ALA A 3 -14.38 2.12 -3.48
CA ALA A 3 -14.00 1.28 -2.35
C ALA A 3 -15.04 0.18 -2.03
N GLU A 4 -16.33 0.45 -2.25
CA GLU A 4 -17.40 -0.50 -1.94
C GLU A 4 -17.52 -1.55 -3.04
N GLN A 5 -17.37 -1.15 -4.30
CA GLN A 5 -17.25 -2.07 -5.43
C GLN A 5 -16.06 -3.01 -5.24
N LEU A 6 -14.88 -2.48 -4.89
CA LEU A 6 -13.70 -3.30 -4.61
C LEU A 6 -13.98 -4.35 -3.52
N LYS A 7 -14.56 -3.92 -2.38
CA LYS A 7 -14.88 -4.82 -1.26
C LYS A 7 -15.89 -5.89 -1.67
N ARG A 8 -16.91 -5.55 -2.45
CA ARG A 8 -17.92 -6.50 -2.95
C ARG A 8 -17.31 -7.51 -3.90
N SER A 9 -16.55 -7.08 -4.89
CA SER A 9 -15.81 -7.95 -5.81
C SER A 9 -14.87 -8.88 -5.04
N TYR A 10 -14.11 -8.34 -4.09
CA TYR A 10 -13.21 -9.12 -3.26
C TYR A 10 -13.96 -10.18 -2.43
N ALA A 11 -15.10 -9.82 -1.83
CA ALA A 11 -15.96 -10.75 -1.10
C ALA A 11 -16.54 -11.84 -2.00
N ALA A 12 -16.77 -11.54 -3.29
CA ALA A 12 -17.20 -12.50 -4.31
C ALA A 12 -16.06 -13.42 -4.81
N GLY A 13 -14.83 -13.25 -4.30
CA GLY A 13 -13.69 -14.10 -4.63
C GLY A 13 -12.72 -13.50 -5.65
N GLU A 14 -13.03 -12.33 -6.22
CA GLU A 14 -12.11 -11.64 -7.11
C GLU A 14 -10.87 -11.18 -6.34
N ARG A 15 -9.68 -11.39 -6.92
CA ARG A 15 -8.40 -10.99 -6.32
C ARG A 15 -7.58 -10.09 -7.22
N TYR A 16 -7.93 -9.99 -8.49
CA TYR A 16 -7.11 -9.36 -9.52
C TYR A 16 -7.71 -8.03 -9.95
N PHE A 17 -7.10 -6.93 -9.49
CA PHE A 17 -7.53 -5.55 -9.74
C PHE A 17 -6.34 -4.70 -10.23
N PRO A 18 -5.62 -5.14 -11.29
CA PRO A 18 -4.47 -4.39 -11.78
C PRO A 18 -4.90 -3.01 -12.30
N ALA A 19 -4.06 -2.01 -12.10
CA ALA A 19 -4.26 -0.63 -12.57
C ALA A 19 -5.61 -0.02 -12.15
N ALA A 20 -6.28 -0.56 -11.13
CA ALA A 20 -7.54 -0.02 -10.65
C ALA A 20 -7.36 1.42 -10.15
N ASN A 21 -8.21 2.33 -10.59
CA ASN A 21 -8.27 3.67 -10.01
C ASN A 21 -9.07 3.60 -8.70
N LEU A 22 -8.35 3.68 -7.59
CA LEU A 22 -8.81 3.72 -6.20
C LEU A 22 -8.26 4.97 -5.49
N SER A 23 -7.95 6.02 -6.26
CA SER A 23 -7.49 7.29 -5.70
C SER A 23 -8.53 7.82 -4.71
N ARG A 24 -8.05 8.30 -3.55
CA ARG A 24 -8.88 8.79 -2.43
C ARG A 24 -9.86 7.75 -1.86
N ALA A 25 -9.75 6.47 -2.21
CA ALA A 25 -10.65 5.44 -1.73
C ALA A 25 -10.61 5.32 -0.19
N ARG A 26 -11.77 5.06 0.42
CA ARG A 26 -11.93 4.83 1.86
C ARG A 26 -11.88 3.33 2.16
N LEU A 27 -10.67 2.83 2.42
CA LEU A 27 -10.36 1.43 2.70
C LEU A 27 -9.89 1.22 4.16
N ILE A 28 -10.36 2.07 5.07
CA ILE A 28 -10.05 1.99 6.50
C ILE A 28 -10.46 0.62 7.03
N SER A 29 -9.54 -0.06 7.71
CA SER A 29 -9.75 -1.40 8.29
C SER A 29 -10.18 -2.48 7.28
N ALA A 30 -10.01 -2.25 5.97
CA ALA A 30 -10.38 -3.24 4.94
C ALA A 30 -9.60 -4.55 5.12
N TYR A 31 -10.27 -5.68 4.89
CA TYR A 31 -9.67 -7.01 4.92
C TYR A 31 -9.46 -7.49 3.48
N LEU A 32 -8.25 -7.33 2.96
CA LEU A 32 -7.89 -7.61 1.56
C LEU A 32 -6.57 -8.40 1.45
N PRO A 33 -6.34 -9.48 2.23
CA PRO A 33 -5.10 -10.24 2.15
C PRO A 33 -4.91 -10.91 0.78
N GLY A 34 -3.69 -10.86 0.26
CA GLY A 34 -3.37 -11.47 -1.05
C GLY A 34 -4.05 -10.81 -2.26
N ILE A 35 -4.68 -9.64 -2.10
CA ILE A 35 -5.23 -8.90 -3.23
C ILE A 35 -4.10 -8.48 -4.19
N ASN A 36 -4.34 -8.57 -5.49
CA ASN A 36 -3.47 -8.03 -6.51
C ASN A 36 -4.00 -6.67 -6.96
N LEU A 37 -3.27 -5.64 -6.61
CA LEU A 37 -3.47 -4.23 -6.94
C LEU A 37 -2.23 -3.70 -7.69
N TRP A 38 -1.59 -4.56 -8.48
CA TRP A 38 -0.41 -4.19 -9.28
C TRP A 38 -0.71 -2.95 -10.13
N GLY A 39 0.14 -1.93 -10.06
CA GLY A 39 -0.02 -0.69 -10.80
C GLY A 39 -1.27 0.14 -10.45
N ALA A 40 -2.03 -0.22 -9.41
CA ALA A 40 -3.24 0.51 -9.04
C ALA A 40 -2.92 1.94 -8.59
N ASP A 41 -3.84 2.87 -8.85
CA ASP A 41 -3.77 4.21 -8.27
C ASP A 41 -4.49 4.23 -6.94
N LEU A 42 -3.72 4.31 -5.85
CA LEU A 42 -4.17 4.45 -4.47
C LEU A 42 -3.74 5.80 -3.89
N SER A 43 -3.45 6.79 -4.74
CA SER A 43 -3.01 8.10 -4.28
C SER A 43 -4.06 8.73 -3.37
N GLN A 44 -3.61 9.30 -2.25
CA GLN A 44 -4.46 9.89 -1.21
C GLN A 44 -5.50 8.91 -0.61
N ALA A 45 -5.42 7.61 -0.89
CA ALA A 45 -6.34 6.63 -0.32
C ALA A 45 -6.14 6.51 1.19
N ASN A 46 -7.22 6.24 1.91
CA ASN A 46 -7.16 5.97 3.34
C ASN A 46 -7.22 4.46 3.59
N LEU A 47 -6.05 3.87 3.82
CA LEU A 47 -5.79 2.46 4.10
C LEU A 47 -5.44 2.24 5.58
N ALA A 48 -5.77 3.18 6.46
CA ALA A 48 -5.43 3.08 7.87
C ALA A 48 -6.01 1.81 8.48
N LYS A 49 -5.18 1.05 9.20
CA LYS A 49 -5.53 -0.25 9.80
C LYS A 49 -5.94 -1.35 8.79
N ALA A 50 -5.79 -1.14 7.49
CA ALA A 50 -6.10 -2.15 6.49
C ALA A 50 -5.21 -3.40 6.66
N LYS A 51 -5.75 -4.55 6.28
CA LYS A 51 -5.13 -5.87 6.35
C LYS A 51 -4.83 -6.33 4.92
N LEU A 52 -3.58 -6.16 4.49
CA LEU A 52 -3.11 -6.38 3.11
C LEU A 52 -1.91 -7.35 3.09
N TRP A 53 -1.80 -8.25 4.06
CA TRP A 53 -0.66 -9.17 4.09
C TRP A 53 -0.64 -10.04 2.83
N GLY A 54 0.54 -10.22 2.25
CA GLY A 54 0.74 -10.96 1.01
C GLY A 54 0.13 -10.30 -0.24
N ALA A 55 -0.41 -9.08 -0.16
CA ALA A 55 -0.93 -8.38 -1.33
C ALA A 55 0.19 -8.02 -2.32
N ASP A 56 -0.17 -7.84 -3.59
CA ASP A 56 0.72 -7.29 -4.61
C ASP A 56 0.32 -5.83 -4.89
N LEU A 57 1.19 -4.92 -4.46
CA LEU A 57 1.11 -3.47 -4.69
C LEU A 57 2.32 -2.99 -5.51
N SER A 58 2.98 -3.89 -6.24
CA SER A 58 4.13 -3.52 -7.07
C SER A 58 3.70 -2.48 -8.10
N GLN A 59 4.52 -1.45 -8.31
CA GLN A 59 4.26 -0.30 -9.19
C GLN A 59 3.00 0.52 -8.86
N ALA A 60 2.33 0.25 -7.73
CA ALA A 60 1.15 1.02 -7.33
C ALA A 60 1.53 2.46 -6.97
N ASN A 61 0.62 3.40 -7.26
CA ASN A 61 0.74 4.77 -6.80
C ASN A 61 0.11 4.93 -5.42
N LEU A 62 0.92 4.98 -4.37
CA LEU A 62 0.48 5.19 -2.97
C LEU A 62 0.83 6.60 -2.47
N ALA A 63 1.04 7.56 -3.38
CA ALA A 63 1.43 8.91 -3.02
C ALA A 63 0.41 9.52 -2.04
N GLN A 64 0.89 10.05 -0.92
CA GLN A 64 0.07 10.66 0.14
C GLN A 64 -0.98 9.72 0.76
N ALA A 65 -0.90 8.41 0.52
CA ALA A 65 -1.82 7.45 1.11
C ALA A 65 -1.62 7.35 2.63
N ASN A 66 -2.71 7.12 3.36
CA ASN A 66 -2.64 6.83 4.79
C ASN A 66 -2.59 5.33 5.02
N LEU A 67 -1.41 4.80 5.34
CA LEU A 67 -1.16 3.40 5.69
C LEU A 67 -0.98 3.19 7.21
N THR A 68 -1.32 4.20 8.02
CA THR A 68 -1.04 4.17 9.47
C THR A 68 -1.68 2.94 10.11
N ARG A 69 -0.87 2.16 10.86
CA ARG A 69 -1.25 0.89 11.49
C ARG A 69 -1.73 -0.22 10.53
N ALA A 70 -1.49 -0.10 9.22
CA ALA A 70 -1.81 -1.17 8.28
C ALA A 70 -0.93 -2.41 8.52
N ASN A 71 -1.45 -3.58 8.19
CA ASN A 71 -0.68 -4.82 8.15
C ASN A 71 -0.27 -5.11 6.70
N LEU A 72 1.00 -4.86 6.41
CA LEU A 72 1.65 -5.07 5.12
C LEU A 72 2.71 -6.19 5.20
N CYS A 73 2.59 -7.14 6.14
CA CYS A 73 3.54 -8.26 6.21
C CYS A 73 3.53 -9.05 4.89
N GLY A 74 4.70 -9.33 4.34
CA GLY A 74 4.84 -10.08 3.08
C GLY A 74 4.28 -9.37 1.84
N VAL A 75 3.95 -8.08 1.93
CA VAL A 75 3.42 -7.34 0.76
C VAL A 75 4.53 -7.13 -0.27
N LYS A 76 4.16 -7.11 -1.56
CA LYS A 76 5.06 -6.63 -2.61
C LYS A 76 4.79 -5.15 -2.86
N LEU A 77 5.80 -4.31 -2.69
CA LEU A 77 5.78 -2.87 -2.93
C LEU A 77 6.89 -2.46 -3.91
N LYS A 78 7.43 -3.41 -4.68
CA LYS A 78 8.52 -3.15 -5.62
C LYS A 78 8.15 -2.00 -6.55
N GLU A 79 9.02 -1.00 -6.65
CA GLU A 79 8.83 0.20 -7.50
C GLU A 79 7.56 1.01 -7.21
N ALA A 80 6.88 0.79 -6.07
CA ALA A 80 5.70 1.56 -5.70
C ALA A 80 6.05 3.00 -5.32
N ASN A 81 5.15 3.94 -5.59
CA ASN A 81 5.32 5.34 -5.21
C ASN A 81 4.74 5.60 -3.81
N LEU A 82 5.58 5.71 -2.78
CA LEU A 82 5.22 5.98 -1.38
C LEU A 82 5.52 7.42 -0.93
N ARG A 83 5.79 8.34 -1.86
CA ARG A 83 6.06 9.76 -1.58
C ARG A 83 4.91 10.39 -0.78
N GLY A 84 5.24 11.02 0.35
CA GLY A 84 4.24 11.58 1.27
C GLY A 84 3.33 10.59 1.99
N ALA A 85 3.50 9.28 1.81
CA ALA A 85 2.65 8.30 2.47
C ALA A 85 2.89 8.26 3.99
N LYS A 86 1.84 7.97 4.75
CA LYS A 86 1.90 7.83 6.22
C LYS A 86 1.98 6.37 6.60
N LEU A 87 3.17 5.88 6.92
CA LEU A 87 3.46 4.49 7.33
C LEU A 87 3.70 4.32 8.84
N ASN A 88 3.32 5.29 9.68
CA ASN A 88 3.43 5.17 11.14
C ASN A 88 2.79 3.88 11.68
N PHE A 89 3.54 3.09 12.45
CA PHE A 89 3.10 1.82 13.04
C PHE A 89 2.66 0.76 12.01
N THR A 90 3.05 0.88 10.75
CA THR A 90 2.78 -0.13 9.71
C THR A 90 3.64 -1.35 9.95
N LYS A 91 3.05 -2.55 9.81
CA LYS A 91 3.80 -3.81 9.88
C LYS A 91 4.36 -4.12 8.49
N LEU A 92 5.68 -4.16 8.35
CA LEU A 92 6.40 -4.39 7.08
C LEU A 92 7.27 -5.66 7.12
N TYR A 93 7.05 -6.57 8.08
CA TYR A 93 7.85 -7.80 8.17
C TYR A 93 7.74 -8.62 6.87
N GLY A 94 8.87 -8.89 6.22
CA GLY A 94 8.93 -9.61 4.95
C GLY A 94 8.36 -8.86 3.75
N ALA A 95 8.06 -7.56 3.86
CA ALA A 95 7.66 -6.76 2.71
C ALA A 95 8.82 -6.55 1.74
N ASP A 96 8.56 -6.65 0.44
CA ASP A 96 9.54 -6.27 -0.59
C ASP A 96 9.33 -4.80 -0.98
N LEU A 97 10.22 -3.94 -0.52
CA LEU A 97 10.21 -2.49 -0.77
C LEU A 97 11.23 -2.08 -1.84
N SER A 98 11.82 -3.04 -2.54
CA SER A 98 12.94 -2.79 -3.45
C SER A 98 12.54 -1.79 -4.54
N GLY A 99 13.28 -0.70 -4.67
CA GLY A 99 13.03 0.34 -5.65
C GLY A 99 11.80 1.22 -5.37
N ALA A 100 11.08 1.01 -4.26
CA ALA A 100 9.97 1.87 -3.88
C ALA A 100 10.46 3.30 -3.61
N TYR A 101 9.65 4.29 -3.99
CA TYR A 101 10.02 5.70 -3.95
C TYR A 101 9.49 6.38 -2.69
N TYR A 102 10.33 7.12 -1.98
CA TYR A 102 9.95 7.95 -0.83
C TYR A 102 10.57 9.34 -0.93
N ASP A 103 10.07 10.29 -0.16
CA ASP A 103 10.61 11.64 -0.07
C ASP A 103 10.68 12.13 1.39
N GLU A 104 11.12 13.36 1.60
CA GLU A 104 11.17 14.06 2.91
C GLU A 104 9.81 14.07 3.63
N SER A 105 8.70 13.92 2.90
CA SER A 105 7.34 13.94 3.45
C SER A 105 6.79 12.55 3.75
N THR A 106 7.49 11.46 3.40
CA THR A 106 7.09 10.10 3.75
C THR A 106 7.36 9.81 5.23
N HIS A 107 6.33 9.38 5.96
CA HIS A 107 6.42 9.16 7.41
C HIS A 107 6.52 7.68 7.76
N PHE A 108 7.72 7.20 8.08
CA PHE A 108 7.93 5.82 8.54
C PHE A 108 7.84 5.68 10.07
N SER A 109 7.76 4.45 10.55
CA SER A 109 7.91 4.16 11.98
C SER A 109 9.31 4.48 12.47
N ARG A 110 9.46 4.88 13.74
CA ARG A 110 10.77 5.12 14.37
C ARG A 110 11.71 3.93 14.17
N GLY A 111 12.94 4.19 13.73
CA GLY A 111 13.97 3.17 13.51
C GLY A 111 13.85 2.43 12.18
N PHE A 112 12.85 2.73 11.37
CA PHE A 112 12.80 2.24 9.99
C PHE A 112 13.79 3.02 9.13
N ASP A 113 14.64 2.30 8.41
CA ASP A 113 15.66 2.84 7.51
C ASP A 113 15.28 2.48 6.06
N PRO A 114 14.76 3.42 5.26
CA PRO A 114 14.31 3.13 3.90
C PRO A 114 15.45 2.70 2.96
N GLU A 115 16.66 3.24 3.14
CA GLU A 115 17.81 2.93 2.28
C GLU A 115 18.28 1.49 2.52
N LYS A 116 18.29 1.03 3.78
CA LYS A 116 18.55 -0.39 4.10
C LYS A 116 17.52 -1.36 3.52
N ASN A 117 16.34 -0.86 3.16
CA ASN A 117 15.28 -1.64 2.51
C ASN A 117 15.28 -1.45 0.98
N ASN A 118 16.39 -0.99 0.39
CA ASN A 118 16.57 -0.75 -1.05
C ASN A 118 15.55 0.23 -1.65
N MET A 119 15.00 1.14 -0.83
CA MET A 119 14.12 2.19 -1.33
C MET A 119 14.93 3.33 -1.95
N ARG A 120 14.27 4.15 -2.78
CA ARG A 120 14.89 5.26 -3.51
C ARG A 120 14.29 6.58 -3.06
N LYS A 121 15.15 7.50 -2.63
CA LYS A 121 14.75 8.88 -2.29
C LYS A 121 14.57 9.72 -3.56
N PHE A 122 13.52 10.52 -3.63
CA PHE A 122 13.23 11.49 -4.69
C PHE A 122 12.92 12.88 -4.13
#